data_AF-G8SLQ1-F1
#
_entry.id   AF-G8SLQ1-F1
#
_cell.length_a   1.000
_cell.length_b   1.000
_cell.length_c   1.000
_cell.angle_alpha   90.00
_cell.angle_beta   90.00
_cell.angle_gamma   90.00
#
_symmetry.space_group_name_H-M   'P 1'
#
loop_
_entity.id
_entity.type
_entity.pdbx_description
1 polymer ?
#
loop_
_entity_poly.entity_id
_entity_poly.type
_entity_poly.pdbx_seq_one_letter_code
_entity_poly.pdbx_strand_id
1 'polypeptide(L)' 'MSLLTDLVPEVLHPDGGLLTGAASLVYAGTVTGATIAALFSRDPGRRRAARYVLALLLRRTGGGGSDTPES' A
#
# COMPACT_ATOMS: atom_id res chain seq x y z
N MET A 1 -40.31 9.60 5.18
CA MET A 1 -39.26 9.20 6.13
C MET A 1 -38.16 8.54 5.32
N SER A 2 -37.21 9.37 4.89
CA SER A 2 -36.01 9.01 4.15
C SER A 2 -34.86 8.77 5.14
N LEU A 3 -33.78 8.15 4.65
CA LEU A 3 -32.43 8.10 5.26
C LEU A 3 -32.07 6.87 6.12
N LEU A 4 -32.27 5.63 5.63
CA LEU A 4 -31.65 4.47 6.29
C LEU A 4 -31.09 3.37 5.37
N THR A 5 -31.16 3.53 4.06
CA THR A 5 -30.64 2.52 3.10
C THR A 5 -29.36 2.96 2.37
N ASP A 6 -28.81 4.12 2.70
CA ASP A 6 -27.61 4.69 2.09
C ASP A 6 -26.30 4.15 2.70
N LEU A 7 -26.34 2.93 3.25
CA LEU A 7 -25.25 2.32 4.02
C LEU A 7 -24.87 0.92 3.53
N VAL A 8 -25.25 0.58 2.31
CA VAL A 8 -24.56 -0.51 1.61
C VAL A 8 -23.42 0.17 0.85
N PRO A 9 -22.16 0.04 1.31
CA PRO A 9 -21.04 0.49 0.50
C PRO A 9 -21.17 -0.29 -0.80
N GLU A 10 -21.49 0.47 -1.84
CA GLU A 10 -21.49 0.06 -3.23
C GLU A 10 -20.30 -0.87 -3.40
N VAL A 11 -20.60 -2.15 -3.56
CA VAL A 11 -19.64 -3.21 -3.79
C VAL A 11 -18.92 -2.78 -5.06
N LEU A 12 -17.79 -2.10 -4.85
CA LEU A 12 -16.80 -1.74 -5.83
C LEU A 12 -16.69 -2.96 -6.73
N HIS A 13 -17.14 -2.81 -7.98
CA HIS A 13 -17.19 -3.80 -9.07
C HIS A 13 -16.55 -5.14 -8.70
N PRO A 14 -17.21 -6.30 -8.83
CA PRO A 14 -16.58 -7.60 -8.52
C PRO A 14 -15.20 -7.77 -9.17
N ASP A 15 -14.96 -7.15 -10.32
CA ASP A 15 -13.64 -7.07 -10.97
C ASP A 15 -12.66 -6.06 -10.32
N GLY A 16 -13.15 -4.87 -9.94
CA GLY A 16 -12.35 -3.82 -9.30
C GLY A 16 -11.93 -4.17 -7.87
N GLY A 17 -12.81 -4.81 -7.10
CA GLY A 17 -12.52 -5.30 -5.75
C GLY A 17 -11.49 -6.44 -5.73
N LEU A 18 -11.59 -7.38 -6.68
CA LEU A 18 -10.60 -8.45 -6.84
C LEU A 18 -9.24 -7.93 -7.27
N LEU A 19 -9.20 -6.99 -8.22
CA LEU A 19 -7.94 -6.36 -8.65
C LEU A 19 -7.31 -5.52 -7.54
N THR A 20 -8.12 -4.79 -6.76
CA THR A 20 -7.65 -4.03 -5.60
C THR A 20 -7.17 -4.96 -4.47
N GLY A 21 -7.87 -6.07 -4.25
CA GLY A 21 -7.49 -7.13 -3.32
C GLY A 21 -6.16 -7.78 -3.74
N ALA A 22 -6.02 -8.19 -5.00
CA ALA A 22 -4.79 -8.77 -5.52
C ALA A 22 -3.62 -7.78 -5.46
N ALA A 23 -3.84 -6.51 -5.81
CA ALA A 23 -2.82 -5.48 -5.73
C ALA A 23 -2.35 -5.22 -4.29
N SER A 24 -3.27 -5.20 -3.33
CA SER A 24 -2.93 -5.03 -1.91
C SER A 24 -2.15 -6.24 -1.37
N LEU A 25 -2.48 -7.45 -1.81
CA LEU A 25 -1.78 -8.68 -1.43
C LEU A 25 -0.36 -8.74 -2.01
N VAL A 26 -0.19 -8.36 -3.29
CA VAL A 26 1.13 -8.23 -3.93
C VAL A 26 1.96 -7.15 -3.26
N TYR A 27 1.34 -6.01 -2.91
CA TYR A 27 2.00 -4.93 -2.20
C TYR A 27 2.48 -5.39 -0.81
N ALA A 28 1.61 -6.01 -0.02
CA ALA A 28 1.94 -6.55 1.29
C ALA A 28 3.05 -7.61 1.22
N GLY A 29 2.98 -8.51 0.23
CA GLY A 29 4.01 -9.52 -0.01
C GLY A 29 5.37 -8.90 -0.37
N THR A 30 5.37 -7.86 -1.22
CA THR A 30 6.58 -7.14 -1.63
C THR A 30 7.22 -6.41 -0.44
N VAL A 31 6.42 -5.71 0.37
CA VAL A 31 6.89 -5.03 1.59
C VAL A 31 7.46 -6.05 2.58
N THR A 32 6.78 -7.18 2.78
CA THR A 32 7.22 -8.25 3.69
C THR A 32 8.55 -8.83 3.23
N GLY A 33 8.67 -9.19 1.94
CA GLY A 33 9.92 -9.70 1.37
C GLY A 33 11.08 -8.71 1.46
N ALA A 34 10.83 -7.43 1.18
CA ALA A 34 11.83 -6.37 1.33
C ALA A 34 12.26 -6.20 2.80
N THR A 35 11.33 -6.31 3.74
CA THR A 35 11.63 -6.24 5.18
C THR A 35 12.49 -7.41 5.64
N ILE A 36 12.15 -8.63 5.24
CA ILE A 36 12.95 -9.82 5.54
C ILE A 36 14.35 -9.69 4.93
N ALA A 37 14.46 -9.22 3.68
CA ALA A 37 15.76 -9.01 3.04
C ALA A 37 16.60 -7.92 3.75
N ALA A 38 15.97 -6.85 4.22
CA ALA A 38 16.65 -5.78 4.94
C ALA A 38 17.18 -6.23 6.31
N LEU A 39 16.48 -7.15 6.98
CA LEU A 39 16.82 -7.67 8.31
C LEU A 39 17.79 -8.86 8.27
N PHE A 40 17.53 -9.84 7.40
CA PHE A 40 18.17 -11.15 7.45
C PHE A 40 19.17 -11.40 6.31
N SER A 41 19.32 -10.50 5.33
CA SER A 41 20.32 -10.71 4.28
C SER A 41 21.74 -10.60 4.84
N ARG A 42 22.54 -11.64 4.61
CA ARG A 42 23.98 -11.68 4.94
C ARG A 42 24.80 -10.69 4.10
N ASP A 43 24.28 -10.30 2.94
CA ASP A 43 24.95 -9.35 2.05
C ASP A 43 24.62 -7.90 2.45
N PRO A 44 25.61 -7.08 2.84
CA PRO A 44 25.41 -5.67 3.15
C PRO A 44 24.85 -4.86 1.97
N GLY A 45 25.15 -5.23 0.72
CA GLY A 45 24.62 -4.59 -0.48
C GLY A 45 23.11 -4.80 -0.60
N ARG A 46 22.66 -6.07 -0.52
CA ARG A 46 21.23 -6.41 -0.50
C ARG A 46 20.46 -5.75 0.65
N ARG A 47 21.04 -5.63 1.85
CA ARG A 47 20.37 -4.93 2.98
C ARG A 47 20.11 -3.45 2.66
N ARG A 48 21.09 -2.75 2.08
CA ARG A 48 20.92 -1.34 1.70
C ARG A 48 19.87 -1.16 0.61
N ALA A 49 19.92 -1.99 -0.42
CA ALA A 49 18.93 -1.97 -1.50
C ALA A 49 17.51 -2.22 -0.96
N ALA A 50 17.34 -3.21 -0.09
CA ALA A 50 16.05 -3.53 0.52
C ALA A 50 15.49 -2.38 1.38
N ARG A 51 16.34 -1.67 2.13
CA ARG A 51 15.93 -0.46 2.89
C ARG A 51 15.49 0.68 1.98
N TYR A 52 16.19 0.89 0.86
CA TYR A 52 15.83 1.92 -0.11
C TYR A 52 14.46 1.64 -0.76
N VAL A 53 14.23 0.38 -1.16
CA VAL A 53 12.93 -0.07 -1.69
C VAL A 53 11.82 0.12 -0.66
N LEU A 54 12.05 -0.25 0.61
CA LEU A 54 11.10 -0.04 1.71
C LEU A 54 10.75 1.44 1.89
N ALA A 55 11.74 2.33 1.88
CA ALA A 55 11.50 3.78 1.98
C ALA A 55 10.64 4.30 0.81
N LEU A 56 10.86 3.80 -0.40
CA LEU A 56 10.11 4.19 -1.60
C LEU A 56 8.66 3.70 -1.55
N LEU A 57 8.46 2.44 -1.12
CA LEU A 57 7.13 1.85 -0.94
C LEU A 57 6.34 2.60 0.15
N LEU A 58 6.96 2.87 1.30
CA LEU A 58 6.31 3.55 2.43
C LEU A 58 6.07 5.05 2.19
N ARG A 59 6.95 5.74 1.46
CA ARG A 59 6.76 7.15 1.10
C ARG A 59 5.52 7.35 0.23
N ARG A 60 5.24 6.39 -0.67
CA ARG A 60 4.03 6.42 -1.50
C ARG A 60 2.75 6.32 -0.68
N THR A 61 2.78 5.62 0.46
CA THR A 61 1.63 5.50 1.37
C THR A 61 1.42 6.74 2.24
N GLY A 62 2.49 7.47 2.59
CA GLY A 62 2.42 8.67 3.44
C GLY A 62 2.16 9.99 2.69
N GLY A 63 2.43 10.06 1.38
CA GLY A 63 2.38 11.30 0.59
C GLY A 63 1.03 11.65 -0.05
N GLY A 64 -0.07 11.00 0.34
CA GLY A 64 -1.42 11.28 -0.18
C GLY A 64 -2.23 12.29 0.64
N GLY A 65 -1.65 12.87 1.69
CA GLY A 65 -2.33 13.81 2.58
C GLY A 65 -1.92 15.26 2.30
N SER A 66 -2.83 16.00 1.66
CA SER A 66 -3.01 17.46 1.77
C SER A 66 -1.78 18.35 1.52
N ASP A 67 -1.38 18.48 0.26
CA ASP A 67 -0.85 19.75 -0.24
C ASP A 67 -1.99 20.43 -1.05
N THR A 68 -3.03 20.92 -0.37
CA THR A 68 -3.93 21.92 -0.94
C THR A 68 -3.27 23.29 -0.75
N PRO A 69 -2.86 23.98 -1.82
CA PRO A 69 -2.40 25.36 -1.69
C PRO A 69 -3.62 26.23 -1.35
N GLU A 70 -3.73 26.63 -0.09
CA GLU A 70 -4.67 27.68 0.31
C GLU A 70 -4.27 28.96 -0.44
N SER A 71 -5.15 29.39 -1.33
CA SER A 71 -5.08 30.65 -2.08
C SER A 71 -6.11 31.62 -1.53
#